data_AF-A0A5C7P1K6-F1
#
_entry.id   AF-A0A5C7P1K6-F1
#
_cell.length_a   1.000
_cell.length_b   1.000
_cell.length_c   1.000
_cell.angle_alpha   90.00
_cell.angle_beta   90.00
_cell.angle_gamma   90.00
#
_symmetry.space_group_name_H-M   'P 1'
#
loop_
_entity.id
_entity.type
_entity.pdbx_description
1 polymer ?
#
loop_
_entity_poly.entity_id
_entity_poly.type
_entity_poly.pdbx_seq_one_letter_code
_entity_poly.pdbx_strand_id
1 'polypeptide(L)' 'MQAATTLTTWRSDAPLAGRTYSTEQAAAALHIKPQTLRAAVCRDGHYFGVRPQKARNRFLMWDASAIEALLNGEVA' A
#
# COMPACT_ATOMS: atom_id res chain seq x y z
N MET A 1 14.37 29.25 28.02
CA MET A 1 14.81 28.49 26.84
C MET A 1 13.88 27.30 26.66
N GLN A 2 12.80 27.43 25.89
CA GLN A 2 11.88 26.31 25.59
C GLN A 2 12.15 25.86 24.15
N ALA A 3 12.70 24.64 24.01
CA ALA A 3 12.94 24.02 22.72
C ALA A 3 11.63 23.38 22.22
N ALA A 4 11.07 23.92 21.14
CA ALA A 4 9.89 23.37 20.50
C ALA A 4 10.26 22.11 19.70
N THR A 5 9.74 20.96 20.11
CA THR A 5 9.85 19.69 19.38
C THR A 5 8.89 19.73 18.19
N THR A 6 9.38 20.08 17.00
CA THR A 6 8.61 19.97 15.76
C THR A 6 8.44 18.50 15.40
N LEU A 7 7.30 17.91 15.75
CA LEU A 7 6.87 16.62 15.21
C LEU A 7 6.58 16.80 13.71
N THR A 8 7.52 16.39 12.86
CA THR A 8 7.31 16.24 11.41
C THR A 8 6.33 15.10 11.20
N THR A 9 5.05 15.34 11.44
CA THR A 9 3.99 14.43 11.06
C THR A 9 3.78 14.59 9.57
N TRP A 10 4.35 13.67 8.79
CA TRP A 10 3.98 13.47 7.40
C TRP A 10 2.52 13.02 7.40
N ARG A 11 1.59 13.99 7.44
CA ARG A 11 0.15 13.75 7.44
C ARG A 11 -0.19 12.93 6.20
N SER A 12 -0.56 11.68 6.42
CA SER A 12 -1.08 10.76 5.40
C SER A 12 -2.59 10.89 5.23
N ASP A 13 -3.17 12.03 5.61
CA ASP A 13 -4.62 12.30 5.66
C ASP A 13 -5.25 12.55 4.27
N ALA A 14 -4.63 12.05 3.20
CA ALA A 14 -5.30 12.04 1.91
C ALA A 14 -6.45 11.02 2.00
N PRO A 15 -7.68 11.36 1.60
CA PRO A 15 -8.79 10.43 1.61
C PRO A 15 -8.38 9.16 0.87
N LEU A 16 -8.67 8.00 1.48
CA LEU A 16 -8.28 6.67 1.00
C LEU A 16 -8.69 6.42 -0.47
N ALA A 17 -9.73 7.12 -0.93
CA ALA A 17 -10.23 7.12 -2.30
C ALA A 17 -9.21 7.59 -3.36
N GLY A 18 -8.09 8.21 -2.98
CA GLY A 18 -7.01 8.60 -3.89
C GLY A 18 -5.61 8.18 -3.44
N ARG A 19 -5.51 7.36 -2.38
CA ARG A 19 -4.20 6.97 -1.82
C ARG A 19 -3.67 5.73 -2.52
N THR A 20 -2.45 5.80 -3.02
CA THR A 20 -1.71 4.63 -3.49
C THR A 20 -0.65 4.22 -2.46
N TYR A 21 -0.59 2.95 -2.11
CA TYR A 21 0.46 2.36 -1.31
C TYR A 21 1.64 1.90 -2.16
N SER A 22 2.85 2.03 -1.62
CA SER A 22 4.00 1.28 -2.13
C SER A 22 3.84 -0.20 -1.78
N THR A 23 4.61 -1.09 -2.42
CA THR A 23 4.60 -2.53 -2.05
C THR A 23 4.91 -2.77 -0.57
N GLU A 24 5.76 -1.94 0.04
CA GLU A 24 6.10 -2.08 1.47
C GLU A 24 4.94 -1.64 2.36
N GLN A 25 4.27 -0.55 2.01
CA GLN A 25 3.09 -0.08 2.75
C GLN A 25 1.91 -1.05 2.61
N ALA A 26 1.65 -1.57 1.41
CA ALA A 26 0.61 -2.56 1.17
C ALA A 26 0.89 -3.86 1.95
N ALA A 27 2.16 -4.29 1.99
CA ALA A 27 2.56 -5.46 2.76
C ALA A 27 2.41 -5.24 4.28
N ALA A 28 2.77 -4.05 4.77
CA ALA A 28 2.58 -3.69 6.17
C ALA A 28 1.10 -3.66 6.57
N ALA A 29 0.23 -3.11 5.71
CA ALA A 29 -1.22 -3.07 5.93
C ALA A 29 -1.84 -4.48 5.99
N LEU A 30 -1.35 -5.42 5.17
CA LEU A 30 -1.80 -6.81 5.17
C LEU A 30 -1.06 -7.69 6.18
N HIS A 31 -0.14 -7.13 6.99
CA HIS A 31 0.71 -7.86 7.93
C HIS A 31 1.53 -9.01 7.30
N ILE A 32 1.97 -8.84 6.06
CA ILE A 32 2.78 -9.83 5.32
C ILE A 32 4.17 -9.28 4.96
N LYS A 33 5.05 -10.16 4.51
CA LYS A 33 6.35 -9.75 3.95
C LYS A 33 6.14 -9.12 2.55
N PRO A 34 6.81 -8.00 2.22
CA PRO A 34 6.77 -7.40 0.88
C PRO A 34 7.16 -8.37 -0.24
N GLN A 35 8.00 -9.35 0.09
CA GLN A 35 8.46 -10.38 -0.83
C GLN A 35 7.33 -11.31 -1.28
N THR A 36 6.34 -11.58 -0.42
CA THR A 36 5.15 -12.36 -0.76
C THR A 36 4.32 -11.66 -1.83
N LEU A 37 4.10 -10.35 -1.65
CA LEU A 37 3.39 -9.50 -2.60
C LEU A 37 4.11 -9.45 -3.97
N ARG A 38 5.43 -9.28 -3.97
CA ARG A 38 6.23 -9.33 -5.21
C ARG A 38 6.15 -10.71 -5.88
N ALA A 39 6.21 -11.78 -5.10
CA ALA A 39 6.12 -13.14 -5.64
C ALA A 39 4.75 -13.42 -6.27
N ALA A 40 3.66 -13.00 -5.64
CA ALA A 40 2.31 -13.13 -6.19
C ALA A 40 2.14 -12.35 -7.50
N VAL A 41 2.61 -11.09 -7.56
CA VAL A 41 2.59 -10.32 -8.81
C VAL A 41 3.41 -10.98 -9.91
N CYS A 42 4.56 -11.56 -9.60
CA CYS A 42 5.36 -12.27 -10.62
C CYS A 42 4.72 -13.58 -11.09
N ARG A 43 3.99 -14.29 -10.23
CA ARG A 43 3.36 -15.59 -10.55
C ARG A 43 2.02 -15.41 -11.24
N ASP A 44 1.17 -14.57 -10.67
CA ASP A 44 -0.24 -14.44 -11.02
C ASP A 44 -0.57 -13.08 -11.66
N GLY A 45 0.34 -12.11 -11.61
CA GLY A 45 0.12 -10.74 -12.11
C GLY A 45 -0.73 -9.86 -11.19
N HIS A 46 -1.23 -10.42 -10.09
CA HIS A 46 -2.13 -9.77 -9.14
C HIS A 46 -2.04 -10.46 -7.78
N TYR A 47 -2.58 -9.83 -6.74
CA TYR A 47 -2.68 -10.43 -5.40
C TYR A 47 -4.14 -10.43 -4.97
N PHE A 48 -4.78 -11.61 -4.98
CA PHE A 48 -6.21 -11.78 -4.61
C PHE A 48 -7.12 -10.71 -5.21
N GLY A 49 -7.19 -10.65 -6.55
CA GLY A 49 -7.94 -9.61 -7.28
C GLY A 49 -7.29 -8.22 -7.36
N VAL A 50 -6.39 -7.85 -6.45
CA VAL A 50 -5.75 -6.53 -6.44
C VAL A 50 -4.60 -6.47 -7.45
N ARG A 51 -4.70 -5.57 -8.42
CA ARG A 51 -3.71 -5.38 -9.48
C ARG A 51 -2.85 -4.14 -9.21
N PRO A 52 -1.52 -4.26 -9.16
CA PRO A 52 -0.67 -3.09 -9.01
C PRO A 52 -0.61 -2.28 -10.30
N GLN A 53 -0.65 -0.95 -10.18
CA GLN A 53 -0.36 -0.04 -11.27
C GLN A 53 1.14 0.22 -11.37
N LYS A 54 1.71 0.00 -12.56
CA LYS A 54 3.13 0.30 -12.81
C LYS A 54 3.31 1.81 -12.99
N ALA A 55 3.94 2.47 -12.02
CA ALA A 55 4.24 3.89 -12.11
C ALA A 55 5.45 4.17 -13.02
N ARG A 56 5.55 5.40 -13.53
CA ARG A 56 6.65 5.85 -14.41
C ARG A 56 8.03 5.70 -13.76
N ASN A 57 8.10 5.72 -12.42
CA ASN A 57 9.30 5.48 -11.63
C ASN A 57 9.68 3.98 -11.50
N ARG A 58 9.01 3.09 -12.24
CA ARG A 58 9.17 1.63 -12.23
C ARG A 58 8.74 0.93 -10.92
N PHE A 59 8.16 1.66 -9.97
CA PHE A 59 7.58 1.05 -8.78
C PHE A 59 6.14 0.58 -9.02
N LEU A 60 5.72 -0.40 -8.21
CA LEU A 60 4.34 -0.89 -8.18
C LEU A 60 3.55 -0.06 -7.17
N MET A 61 2.50 0.58 -7.66
CA MET A 61 1.55 1.33 -6.85
C MET A 61 0.31 0.46 -6.62
N TRP A 62 -0.07 0.30 -5.36
CA TRP A 62 -1.23 -0.46 -4.94
C TRP A 62 -2.35 0.51 -4.57
N ASP A 63 -3.57 0.25 -5.02
CA ASP A 63 -4.71 1.06 -4.59
C ASP A 63 -5.00 0.79 -3.11
N ALA A 64 -5.04 1.84 -2.29
CA ALA A 64 -5.25 1.69 -0.86
C ALA A 64 -6.64 1.13 -0.53
N SER A 65 -7.66 1.57 -1.25
CA SER A 65 -9.04 1.11 -1.03
C SER A 65 -9.18 -0.37 -1.36
N ALA A 66 -8.53 -0.85 -2.42
CA ALA A 66 -8.51 -2.27 -2.76
C ALA A 66 -7.76 -3.13 -1.73
N ILE A 67 -6.64 -2.64 -1.18
CA ILE A 67 -5.90 -3.34 -0.12
C ILE A 67 -6.71 -3.41 1.17
N GLU A 68 -7.40 -2.33 1.54
CA GLU A 68 -8.27 -2.32 2.71
C GLU A 68 -9.52 -3.17 2.52
N ALA A 69 -10.14 -3.16 1.33
CA ALA A 69 -11.23 -4.07 1.00
C ALA A 69 -10.79 -5.55 1.09
N LEU A 70 -9.57 -5.86 0.64
CA LEU A 70 -8.98 -7.19 0.80
C LEU A 70 -8.77 -7.55 2.28
N LEU A 71 -8.29 -6.60 3.09
CA LEU A 71 -8.13 -6.79 4.54
C LEU A 71 -9.48 -7.03 5.24
N ASN A 72 -10.53 -6.34 4.80
CA ASN A 72 -11.89 -6.48 5.30
C ASN A 72 -12.58 -7.76 4.78
N GLY A 73 -11.96 -8.52 3.88
CA GLY A 73 -12.50 -9.75 3.31
C GLY A 73 -13.55 -9.54 2.22
N GLU A 74 -13.64 -8.35 1.62
CA GLU A 74 -14.62 -8.04 0.58
C GLU A 74 -14.19 -8.50 -0.83
N VAL A 75 -12.92 -8.88 -0.99
CA VAL A 75 -12.38 -9.38 -2.27
C VAL A 75 -12.32 -10.91 -2.22
N ALA A 76 -13.27 -11.55 -2.93
CA ALA A 76 -13.35 -13.00 -3.12
C ALA A 76 -13.15 -13.36 -4.60
#